data_AF-A0A1Z3UC07-F1
#
_entry.id   AF-A0A1Z3UC07-F1
#
_cell.length_a   1.000
_cell.length_b   1.000
_cell.length_c   1.000
_cell.angle_alpha   90.00
_cell.angle_beta   90.00
_cell.angle_gamma   90.00
#
_symmetry.space_group_name_H-M   'P 1'
#
loop_
_entity.id
_entity.type
_entity.pdbx_description
1 polymer ?
#
loop_
_entity_poly.entity_id
_entity_poly.type
_entity_poly.pdbx_seq_one_letter_code
_entity_poly.pdbx_strand_id
1 'polypeptide(L)'
;MSESETSPSPYSLFGPSEDGKADDLLRGKNDTEARIRLQALIAEWLRMENLVVLTAAGCSVGDGLGGKTMSDLDTAVLSTLEKHPDIPLEAKKIVSDRLTEVLLGDPIGFEAWLSFLVNAYHLATSKGTPFAGLNWQGSATPSIEDLEWLIDRLGRAIFAECSLSLPPITEGIATPAKIPPHLAFLAKLVARDSNLGRANLFTLNYDTLFEQALERLGIQYFDGFSGRAEARFDPSVYGLDIHYPGEAAEGRVRRFDKFLHFYKLHGSIHWRAEGDELRARHPSLAPFAAYRKLDFEQKAQKLDSLTVDTGPIGILPTANKFAQTLSMPFAHLLRSFQVRLGAPQTFLLVLGYGFGDDHVTRIIETALMNPSLVMLVVEPNPKSATIKRIQEYKELGRRAFVLTATEEAFEAAKFRHANFDDFAKSIMPDVQWLTDFLRLRSFEKQIASIRADREPTPRPQQQPEG
;
A
#
# COMPACT_ATOMS: atom_id res chain seq x y z
N MET A 1 -31.75 -36.49 5.96
CA MET A 1 -30.39 -35.97 6.23
C MET A 1 -29.82 -35.57 4.90
N SER A 2 -29.88 -34.28 4.55
CA SER A 2 -29.28 -33.76 3.32
C SER A 2 -27.78 -33.64 3.56
N GLU A 3 -26.99 -34.46 2.88
CA GLU A 3 -25.56 -34.23 2.74
C GLU A 3 -25.38 -32.83 2.16
N SER A 4 -24.92 -31.89 2.97
CA SER A 4 -24.47 -30.60 2.47
C SER A 4 -23.28 -30.87 1.57
N GLU A 5 -23.42 -30.67 0.25
CA GLU A 5 -22.29 -30.65 -0.68
C GLU A 5 -21.26 -29.65 -0.16
N THR A 6 -20.22 -30.14 0.52
CA THR A 6 -19.14 -29.29 1.02
C THR A 6 -18.27 -28.90 -0.17
N SER A 7 -18.33 -27.63 -0.57
CA SER A 7 -17.49 -27.10 -1.63
C SER A 7 -16.00 -27.29 -1.29
N PRO A 8 -15.17 -27.65 -2.28
CA PRO A 8 -13.73 -27.73 -2.07
C PRO A 8 -13.17 -26.36 -1.65
N SER A 9 -12.13 -26.37 -0.83
CA SER A 9 -11.44 -25.14 -0.42
C SER A 9 -10.92 -24.38 -1.66
N PRO A 10 -11.16 -23.06 -1.77
CA PRO A 10 -10.55 -22.25 -2.83
C PRO A 10 -9.11 -21.83 -2.49
N TYR A 11 -8.57 -22.27 -1.35
CA TYR A 11 -7.24 -21.89 -0.85
C TYR A 11 -6.28 -23.09 -0.80
N SER A 12 -5.01 -22.80 -1.09
CA SER A 12 -3.86 -23.64 -0.78
C SER A 12 -2.88 -22.89 0.12
N LEU A 13 -2.32 -23.58 1.12
CA LEU A 13 -1.31 -23.03 2.01
C LEU A 13 -0.07 -23.89 1.93
N PHE A 14 0.95 -23.40 1.23
CA PHE A 14 2.23 -24.07 1.15
C PHE A 14 3.14 -23.64 2.28
N GLY A 15 3.81 -24.59 2.93
CA GLY A 15 4.75 -24.31 4.02
C GLY A 15 5.40 -25.57 4.59
N PRO A 16 6.27 -25.44 5.59
CA PRO A 16 6.83 -26.60 6.29
C PRO A 16 5.71 -27.38 7.01
N SER A 17 5.67 -28.71 6.80
CA SER A 17 4.76 -29.62 7.50
C SER A 17 5.51 -30.44 8.55
N GLU A 18 4.83 -30.76 9.66
CA GLU A 18 5.41 -31.53 10.78
C GLU A 18 5.87 -32.93 10.35
N ASP A 19 5.20 -33.52 9.36
CA ASP A 19 5.52 -34.85 8.83
C ASP A 19 6.45 -34.83 7.60
N GLY A 20 6.81 -33.65 7.08
CA GLY A 20 7.60 -33.47 5.86
C GLY A 20 6.95 -33.99 4.56
N LYS A 21 5.69 -34.44 4.61
CA LYS A 21 4.99 -35.12 3.50
C LYS A 21 3.93 -34.28 2.79
N ALA A 22 3.41 -33.24 3.44
CA ALA A 22 2.38 -32.38 2.86
C ALA A 22 3.01 -31.06 2.39
N ASP A 23 2.93 -30.80 1.09
CA ASP A 23 3.29 -29.48 0.54
C ASP A 23 2.20 -28.45 0.81
N ASP A 24 0.92 -28.85 0.73
CA ASP A 24 -0.25 -28.03 1.02
C ASP A 24 -0.92 -28.47 2.34
N LEU A 25 -0.97 -27.55 3.31
CA LEU A 25 -1.53 -27.75 4.65
C LEU A 25 -3.07 -27.75 4.68
N LEU A 26 -3.72 -27.35 3.57
CA LEU A 26 -5.18 -27.33 3.42
C LEU A 26 -5.70 -28.47 2.56
N ARG A 27 -4.82 -29.34 2.05
CA ARG A 27 -5.20 -30.44 1.17
C ARG A 27 -6.28 -31.32 1.78
N GLY A 28 -7.34 -31.57 1.01
CA GLY A 28 -8.47 -32.42 1.40
C GLY A 28 -9.47 -31.78 2.35
N LYS A 29 -9.29 -30.49 2.71
CA LYS A 29 -10.26 -29.72 3.51
C LYS A 29 -11.32 -29.08 2.62
N ASN A 30 -12.56 -29.01 3.12
CA ASN A 30 -13.58 -28.14 2.55
C ASN A 30 -13.31 -26.66 2.91
N ASP A 31 -14.05 -25.72 2.30
CA ASP A 31 -13.85 -24.28 2.52
C ASP A 31 -13.90 -23.88 4.01
N THR A 32 -14.89 -24.38 4.76
CA THR A 32 -15.05 -24.06 6.19
C THR A 32 -13.86 -24.55 7.01
N GLU A 33 -13.46 -25.81 6.84
CA GLU A 33 -12.31 -26.39 7.55
C GLU A 33 -11.00 -25.69 7.19
N ALA A 34 -10.82 -25.33 5.93
CA ALA A 34 -9.65 -24.61 5.47
C ALA A 34 -9.55 -23.23 6.11
N ARG A 35 -10.66 -22.47 6.17
CA ARG A 35 -10.72 -21.16 6.84
C ARG A 35 -10.44 -21.26 8.33
N ILE A 36 -11.05 -22.22 9.03
CA ILE A 36 -10.81 -22.44 10.46
C ILE A 36 -9.33 -22.73 10.71
N ARG A 37 -8.70 -23.57 9.86
CA ARG A 37 -7.28 -23.89 9.97
C ARG A 37 -6.40 -22.66 9.73
N LEU A 38 -6.70 -21.87 8.69
CA LEU A 38 -5.98 -20.62 8.38
C LEU A 38 -6.09 -19.62 9.54
N GLN A 39 -7.30 -19.37 10.03
CA GLN A 39 -7.54 -18.46 11.15
C GLN A 39 -6.82 -18.91 12.41
N ALA A 40 -6.80 -20.22 12.71
CA ALA A 40 -6.08 -20.75 13.87
C ALA A 40 -4.56 -20.52 13.78
N LEU A 41 -3.96 -20.79 12.61
CA LEU A 41 -2.52 -20.56 12.39
C LEU A 41 -2.16 -19.07 12.47
N ILE A 42 -2.95 -18.21 11.82
CA ILE A 42 -2.72 -16.77 11.85
C ILE A 42 -2.90 -16.23 13.27
N ALA A 43 -3.91 -16.70 14.02
CA ALA A 43 -4.11 -16.31 15.41
C ALA A 43 -2.93 -16.74 16.32
N GLU A 44 -2.32 -17.89 16.05
CA GLU A 44 -1.10 -18.34 16.73
C GLU A 44 0.08 -17.41 16.42
N TRP A 45 0.34 -17.11 15.15
CA TRP A 45 1.45 -16.24 14.75
C TRP A 45 1.26 -14.79 15.21
N LEU A 46 0.01 -14.30 15.25
CA LEU A 46 -0.31 -13.00 15.83
C LEU A 46 -0.02 -12.92 17.34
N ARG A 47 0.22 -14.03 18.06
CA ARG A 47 0.65 -14.00 19.47
C ARG A 47 2.17 -13.95 19.66
N MET A 48 2.96 -14.03 18.59
CA MET A 48 4.43 -13.87 18.67
C MET A 48 4.78 -12.45 19.10
N GLU A 49 5.87 -12.25 19.86
CA GLU A 49 6.22 -10.96 20.47
C GLU A 49 6.37 -9.81 19.46
N ASN A 50 7.00 -10.08 18.31
CA ASN A 50 7.27 -9.08 17.29
C ASN A 50 6.38 -9.30 16.07
N LEU A 51 5.64 -8.28 15.65
CA LEU A 51 4.79 -8.31 14.46
C LEU A 51 5.27 -7.26 13.46
N VAL A 52 5.63 -7.73 12.26
CA VAL A 52 6.01 -6.90 11.12
C VAL A 52 5.06 -7.21 9.97
N VAL A 53 4.38 -6.19 9.47
CA VAL A 53 3.53 -6.29 8.28
C VAL A 53 4.20 -5.50 7.17
N LEU A 54 4.41 -6.11 6.00
CA LEU A 54 4.85 -5.42 4.79
C LEU A 54 3.70 -5.40 3.78
N THR A 55 3.32 -4.21 3.33
CA THR A 55 2.29 -4.01 2.31
C THR A 55 2.85 -3.34 1.07
N ALA A 56 2.29 -3.65 -0.09
CA ALA A 56 2.66 -2.99 -1.35
C ALA A 56 1.44 -2.82 -2.27
N ALA A 57 1.66 -2.56 -3.55
CA ALA A 57 0.65 -2.03 -4.45
C ALA A 57 -0.61 -2.92 -4.51
N GLY A 58 -0.47 -4.24 -4.35
CA GLY A 58 -1.58 -5.18 -4.32
C GLY A 58 -2.62 -4.92 -3.22
N CYS A 59 -2.25 -4.22 -2.15
CA CYS A 59 -3.21 -3.78 -1.12
C CYS A 59 -4.14 -2.66 -1.59
N SER A 60 -3.76 -1.93 -2.64
CA SER A 60 -4.49 -0.77 -3.16
C SER A 60 -5.31 -1.07 -4.42
N VAL A 61 -5.11 -2.24 -5.04
CA VAL A 61 -5.78 -2.63 -6.32
C VAL A 61 -7.22 -3.13 -6.13
N GLY A 62 -7.63 -3.46 -4.90
CA GLY A 62 -8.96 -4.02 -4.62
C GLY A 62 -10.14 -3.16 -5.10
N ASP A 63 -11.30 -3.81 -5.24
CA ASP A 63 -12.52 -3.22 -5.77
C ASP A 63 -12.88 -1.89 -5.07
N GLY A 64 -13.10 -0.85 -5.86
CA GLY A 64 -13.49 0.48 -5.38
C GLY A 64 -12.35 1.35 -4.82
N LEU A 65 -11.12 0.85 -4.73
CA LEU A 65 -9.94 1.63 -4.34
C LEU A 65 -9.23 2.22 -5.58
N GLY A 66 -9.13 1.40 -6.62
CA GLY A 66 -8.60 1.73 -7.95
C GLY A 66 -7.09 2.01 -7.99
N GLY A 67 -6.35 1.60 -6.97
CA GLY A 67 -4.89 1.55 -7.05
C GLY A 67 -4.46 0.67 -8.23
N LYS A 68 -3.23 0.87 -8.66
CA LYS A 68 -2.66 0.23 -9.85
C LYS A 68 -1.43 -0.57 -9.47
N THR A 69 -1.22 -1.71 -10.13
CA THR A 69 0.09 -2.36 -10.13
C THR A 69 1.10 -1.49 -10.89
N MET A 70 2.39 -1.81 -10.82
CA MET A 70 3.39 -0.99 -11.50
C MET A 70 3.23 -1.00 -13.02
N SER A 71 2.81 -2.12 -13.62
CA SER A 71 2.51 -2.22 -15.06
C SER A 71 1.26 -1.42 -15.46
N ASP A 72 0.22 -1.44 -14.63
CA ASP A 72 -1.00 -0.66 -14.90
C ASP A 72 -0.74 0.84 -14.73
N LEU A 73 0.12 1.20 -13.78
CA LEU A 73 0.53 2.58 -13.53
C LEU A 73 1.32 3.13 -14.72
N ASP A 74 2.28 2.36 -15.24
CA ASP A 74 3.08 2.70 -16.44
C ASP A 74 2.15 3.08 -17.60
N THR A 75 1.27 2.14 -17.95
CA THR A 75 0.33 2.30 -19.07
C THR A 75 -0.58 3.50 -18.85
N ALA A 76 -1.14 3.68 -17.64
CA ALA A 76 -2.06 4.77 -17.36
C ALA A 76 -1.41 6.16 -17.41
N VAL A 77 -0.19 6.26 -16.89
CA VAL A 77 0.59 7.50 -16.89
C VAL A 77 0.98 7.86 -18.32
N LEU A 78 1.61 6.94 -19.06
CA LEU A 78 2.05 7.20 -20.42
C LEU A 78 0.88 7.49 -21.37
N SER A 79 -0.23 6.77 -21.26
CA SER A 79 -1.43 7.03 -22.07
C SER A 79 -2.02 8.43 -21.82
N THR A 80 -1.87 8.95 -20.60
CA THR A 80 -2.27 10.31 -20.26
C THR A 80 -1.30 11.33 -20.88
N LEU A 81 0.01 11.11 -20.75
CA LEU A 81 1.02 12.02 -21.29
C LEU A 81 1.02 12.06 -22.82
N GLU A 82 0.82 10.95 -23.51
CA GLU A 82 0.76 10.89 -24.98
C GLU A 82 -0.31 11.82 -25.56
N LYS A 83 -1.39 12.03 -24.79
CA LYS A 83 -2.52 12.90 -25.13
C LYS A 83 -2.42 14.31 -24.56
N HIS A 84 -1.31 14.65 -23.90
CA HIS A 84 -1.13 15.97 -23.31
C HIS A 84 -1.06 17.04 -24.41
N PRO A 85 -1.82 18.15 -24.29
CA PRO A 85 -1.91 19.17 -25.35
C PRO A 85 -0.55 19.80 -25.66
N ASP A 86 0.26 20.03 -24.63
CA ASP A 86 1.55 20.73 -24.73
C ASP A 86 2.76 19.78 -24.72
N ILE A 87 2.59 18.50 -25.07
CA ILE A 87 3.72 17.55 -25.09
C ILE A 87 4.74 17.94 -26.19
N PRO A 88 6.03 18.12 -25.85
CA PRO A 88 7.06 18.34 -26.86
C PRO A 88 7.20 17.16 -27.82
N LEU A 89 7.59 17.43 -29.07
CA LEU A 89 7.66 16.41 -30.12
C LEU A 89 8.58 15.23 -29.74
N GLU A 90 9.75 15.53 -29.18
CA GLU A 90 10.73 14.50 -28.79
C GLU A 90 10.28 13.71 -27.56
N ALA A 91 9.66 14.39 -26.58
CA ALA A 91 9.04 13.73 -25.44
C ALA A 91 7.90 12.79 -25.87
N LYS A 92 7.10 13.20 -26.87
CA LYS A 92 6.02 12.37 -27.42
C LYS A 92 6.55 11.09 -28.06
N LYS A 93 7.64 11.17 -28.84
CA LYS A 93 8.29 9.98 -29.42
C LYS A 93 8.73 9.02 -28.31
N ILE A 94 9.37 9.53 -27.26
CA ILE A 94 9.83 8.70 -26.12
C ILE A 94 8.65 7.98 -25.45
N VAL A 95 7.53 8.68 -25.22
CA VAL A 95 6.33 8.09 -24.62
C VAL A 95 5.70 7.03 -25.53
N SER A 96 5.54 7.31 -26.82
CA SER A 96 4.94 6.37 -27.78
C SER A 96 5.81 5.13 -28.02
N ASP A 97 7.13 5.30 -28.08
CA ASP A 97 8.10 4.19 -28.17
C ASP A 97 7.97 3.29 -26.93
N ARG A 98 7.92 3.88 -25.73
CA ARG A 98 7.73 3.14 -24.48
C ARG A 98 6.40 2.39 -24.42
N LEU A 99 5.30 3.02 -24.83
CA LEU A 99 3.99 2.35 -24.92
C LEU A 99 4.05 1.13 -25.84
N THR A 100 4.80 1.23 -26.95
CA THR A 100 5.01 0.13 -27.89
C THR A 100 5.82 -1.00 -27.24
N GLU A 101 6.89 -0.69 -26.52
CA GLU A 101 7.68 -1.68 -25.76
C GLU A 101 6.85 -2.42 -24.71
N VAL A 102 5.99 -1.68 -23.99
CA VAL A 102 5.10 -2.28 -22.97
C VAL A 102 4.15 -3.29 -23.62
N LEU A 103 3.60 -2.97 -24.79
CA LEU A 103 2.75 -3.89 -25.56
C LEU A 103 3.51 -5.13 -26.06
N LEU A 104 4.81 -5.00 -26.34
CA LEU A 104 5.66 -6.10 -26.85
C LEU A 104 6.27 -6.97 -25.73
N GLY A 105 6.04 -6.64 -24.45
CA GLY A 105 6.44 -7.49 -23.32
C GLY A 105 7.39 -6.84 -22.31
N ASP A 106 7.47 -5.51 -22.25
CA ASP A 106 8.21 -4.68 -21.27
C ASP A 106 9.48 -5.33 -20.68
N PRO A 107 10.62 -5.26 -21.38
CA PRO A 107 11.82 -5.99 -20.97
C PRO A 107 12.49 -5.45 -19.70
N ILE A 108 12.23 -4.20 -19.31
CA ILE A 108 12.96 -3.51 -18.24
C ILE A 108 12.08 -3.08 -17.06
N GLY A 109 10.76 -2.97 -17.24
CA GLY A 109 9.87 -2.47 -16.20
C GLY A 109 9.87 -0.94 -16.10
N PHE A 110 8.74 -0.39 -15.66
CA PHE A 110 8.51 1.06 -15.56
C PHE A 110 9.54 1.79 -14.67
N GLU A 111 9.88 1.21 -13.52
CA GLU A 111 10.80 1.81 -12.56
C GLU A 111 12.24 1.92 -13.09
N ALA A 112 12.72 0.88 -13.79
CA ALA A 112 14.02 0.92 -14.43
C ALA A 112 14.03 1.95 -15.58
N TRP A 113 12.97 1.99 -16.39
CA TRP A 113 12.82 2.97 -17.46
C TRP A 113 12.83 4.41 -16.96
N LEU A 114 12.07 4.72 -15.90
CA LEU A 114 12.09 6.03 -15.24
C LEU A 114 13.49 6.40 -14.73
N SER A 115 14.26 5.41 -14.26
CA SER A 115 15.63 5.65 -13.81
C SER A 115 16.54 6.08 -14.93
N PHE A 116 16.42 5.47 -16.12
CA PHE A 116 17.19 5.90 -17.29
C PHE A 116 16.84 7.34 -17.69
N LEU A 117 15.56 7.72 -17.65
CA LEU A 117 15.13 9.10 -17.93
C LEU A 117 15.73 10.10 -16.95
N VAL A 118 15.58 9.86 -15.66
CA VAL A 118 16.11 10.75 -14.61
C VAL A 118 17.63 10.84 -14.69
N ASN A 119 18.32 9.73 -14.96
CA ASN A 119 19.77 9.70 -15.13
C ASN A 119 20.21 10.46 -16.37
N ALA A 120 19.49 10.32 -17.49
CA ALA A 120 19.77 11.10 -18.70
C ALA A 120 19.67 12.60 -18.41
N TYR A 121 18.60 13.05 -17.74
CA TYR A 121 18.47 14.45 -17.34
C TYR A 121 19.60 14.92 -16.42
N HIS A 122 19.95 14.12 -15.40
CA HIS A 122 21.03 14.45 -14.48
C HIS A 122 22.39 14.55 -15.18
N LEU A 123 22.70 13.61 -16.08
CA LEU A 123 23.94 13.63 -16.87
C LEU A 123 23.98 14.82 -17.83
N ALA A 124 22.84 15.17 -18.46
CA ALA A 124 22.74 16.28 -19.39
C ALA A 124 22.90 17.66 -18.71
N THR A 125 22.48 17.78 -17.46
CA THR A 125 22.51 19.05 -16.69
C THR A 125 23.79 19.23 -15.86
N SER A 126 24.56 18.15 -15.64
CA SER A 126 25.76 18.18 -14.80
C SER A 126 26.92 18.95 -15.44
N LYS A 127 27.36 20.03 -14.79
CA LYS A 127 28.53 20.81 -15.22
C LYS A 127 29.82 20.00 -15.05
N GLY A 128 30.67 19.98 -16.08
CA GLY A 128 31.98 19.31 -16.03
C GLY A 128 31.92 17.78 -16.14
N THR A 129 30.79 17.23 -16.59
CA THR A 129 30.65 15.81 -16.92
C THR A 129 31.69 15.39 -17.97
N PRO A 130 32.35 14.22 -17.83
CA PRO A 130 33.26 13.70 -18.83
C PRO A 130 32.53 13.20 -20.09
N PHE A 131 31.20 13.13 -20.05
CA PHE A 131 30.37 12.64 -21.16
C PHE A 131 30.04 13.79 -22.13
N ALA A 132 30.32 13.59 -23.42
CA ALA A 132 29.97 14.52 -24.48
C ALA A 132 28.79 13.97 -25.29
N GLY A 133 27.58 14.40 -24.92
CA GLY A 133 26.32 14.01 -25.57
C GLY A 133 25.70 12.73 -25.02
N LEU A 134 24.37 12.69 -25.00
CA LEU A 134 23.57 11.49 -24.73
C LEU A 134 22.91 11.07 -26.03
N ASN A 135 23.22 9.86 -26.50
CA ASN A 135 22.55 9.29 -27.66
C ASN A 135 21.37 8.45 -27.19
N TRP A 136 20.16 8.89 -27.55
CA TRP A 136 18.94 8.13 -27.26
C TRP A 136 18.83 6.94 -28.23
N GLN A 137 18.38 5.79 -27.72
CA GLN A 137 18.09 4.65 -28.59
C GLN A 137 16.74 4.89 -29.28
N GLY A 138 16.74 5.02 -30.61
CA GLY A 138 15.53 5.26 -31.41
C GLY A 138 15.61 6.54 -32.23
N SER A 139 14.43 7.10 -32.55
CA SER A 139 14.31 8.29 -33.42
C SER A 139 14.22 9.62 -32.67
N ALA A 140 14.19 9.57 -31.34
CA ALA A 140 14.11 10.74 -30.49
C ALA A 140 15.50 11.36 -30.25
N THR A 141 15.57 12.69 -30.21
CA THR A 141 16.76 13.45 -29.79
C THR A 141 16.34 14.53 -28.79
N PRO A 142 15.99 14.14 -27.55
CA PRO A 142 15.42 15.07 -26.58
C PRO A 142 16.44 16.11 -26.12
N SER A 143 16.01 17.36 -26.02
CA SER A 143 16.73 18.43 -25.34
C SER A 143 16.63 18.30 -23.82
N ILE A 144 17.39 19.11 -23.09
CA ILE A 144 17.29 19.19 -21.62
C ILE A 144 15.88 19.62 -21.19
N GLU A 145 15.28 20.57 -21.92
CA GLU A 145 13.93 21.08 -21.66
C GLU A 145 12.87 19.99 -21.90
N ASP A 146 13.04 19.17 -22.94
CA ASP A 146 12.13 18.03 -23.20
C ASP A 146 12.18 17.01 -22.05
N LEU A 147 13.38 16.68 -21.56
CA LEU A 147 13.56 15.76 -20.44
C LEU A 147 13.00 16.33 -19.13
N GLU A 148 13.24 17.62 -18.86
CA GLU A 148 12.71 18.30 -17.68
C GLU A 148 11.17 18.28 -17.69
N TRP A 149 10.57 18.65 -18.82
CA TRP A 149 9.13 18.63 -19.01
C TRP A 149 8.57 17.24 -18.79
N LEU A 150 9.19 16.22 -19.41
CA LEU A 150 8.73 14.83 -19.33
C LEU A 150 8.78 14.30 -17.89
N ILE A 151 9.88 14.53 -17.19
CA ILE A 151 10.07 14.07 -15.80
C ILE A 151 9.07 14.74 -14.86
N ASP A 152 8.85 16.06 -14.98
CA ASP A 152 7.87 16.78 -14.17
C ASP A 152 6.44 16.27 -14.43
N ARG A 153 6.02 16.11 -15.69
CA ARG A 153 4.68 15.61 -16.03
C ARG A 153 4.47 14.16 -15.67
N LEU A 154 5.49 13.31 -15.79
CA LEU A 154 5.45 11.93 -15.31
C LEU A 154 5.21 11.89 -13.80
N GLY A 155 5.94 12.71 -13.04
CA GLY A 155 5.73 12.86 -11.61
C GLY A 155 4.29 13.23 -11.28
N ARG A 156 3.76 14.29 -11.91
CA ARG A 156 2.39 14.79 -11.69
C ARG A 156 1.35 13.73 -11.99
N ALA A 157 1.52 12.98 -13.08
CA ALA A 157 0.60 11.92 -13.45
C ALA A 157 0.65 10.76 -12.45
N ILE A 158 1.85 10.34 -12.01
CA ILE A 158 2.01 9.32 -10.96
C ILE A 158 1.33 9.79 -9.66
N PHE A 159 1.56 11.03 -9.23
CA PHE A 159 0.91 11.60 -8.05
C PHE A 159 -0.62 11.55 -8.17
N ALA A 160 -1.16 11.95 -9.32
CA ALA A 160 -2.60 11.97 -9.55
C ALA A 160 -3.21 10.55 -9.54
N GLU A 161 -2.51 9.56 -10.10
CA GLU A 161 -2.94 8.17 -10.09
C GLU A 161 -2.82 7.51 -8.72
N CYS A 162 -1.80 7.88 -7.92
CA CYS A 162 -1.61 7.42 -6.54
C CYS A 162 -2.45 8.18 -5.50
N SER A 163 -3.16 9.24 -5.89
CA SER A 163 -4.08 10.00 -5.02
C SER A 163 -5.39 9.24 -4.82
N LEU A 164 -5.33 8.17 -4.02
CA LEU A 164 -6.44 7.25 -3.74
C LEU A 164 -7.25 7.70 -2.52
N SER A 165 -8.56 7.44 -2.52
CA SER A 165 -9.44 7.69 -1.38
C SER A 165 -10.20 6.43 -1.01
N LEU A 166 -10.27 6.12 0.29
CA LEU A 166 -11.14 5.03 0.76
C LEU A 166 -12.60 5.38 0.49
N PRO A 167 -13.40 4.43 -0.04
CA PRO A 167 -14.81 4.69 -0.30
C PRO A 167 -15.56 5.04 1.01
N PRO A 168 -16.65 5.81 0.93
CA PRO A 168 -17.45 6.13 2.10
C PRO A 168 -18.14 4.87 2.63
N ILE A 169 -18.26 4.77 3.95
CA ILE A 169 -19.08 3.72 4.59
C ILE A 169 -20.55 4.11 4.35
N THR A 170 -21.23 3.45 3.41
CA THR A 170 -22.64 3.72 3.02
C THR A 170 -23.65 3.13 4.02
N GLU A 171 -24.85 3.72 4.08
CA GLU A 171 -25.92 3.41 5.04
C GLU A 171 -26.55 2.01 4.85
N GLY A 172 -27.10 1.48 5.95
CA GLY A 172 -27.86 0.22 6.00
C GLY A 172 -26.97 -1.00 6.21
N ILE A 173 -27.03 -1.60 7.41
CA ILE A 173 -26.29 -2.79 7.89
C ILE A 173 -24.99 -2.98 7.13
N ALA A 174 -23.88 -2.43 7.62
CA ALA A 174 -22.56 -2.64 7.05
C ALA A 174 -22.30 -4.15 6.87
N THR A 175 -22.61 -4.68 5.70
CA THR A 175 -22.31 -6.07 5.40
C THR A 175 -20.80 -6.17 5.31
N PRO A 176 -20.17 -7.23 5.84
CA PRO A 176 -18.71 -7.38 5.83
C PRO A 176 -18.08 -7.15 4.45
N ALA A 177 -18.83 -7.49 3.39
CA ALA A 177 -18.44 -7.31 1.99
C ALA A 177 -18.18 -5.84 1.57
N LYS A 178 -18.86 -4.85 2.18
CA LYS A 178 -18.76 -3.43 1.80
C LYS A 178 -17.72 -2.64 2.60
N ILE A 179 -17.08 -3.26 3.59
CA ILE A 179 -16.06 -2.59 4.41
C ILE A 179 -14.78 -2.49 3.58
N PRO A 180 -14.16 -1.31 3.44
CA PRO A 180 -12.82 -1.20 2.86
C PRO A 180 -11.83 -2.15 3.56
N PRO A 181 -11.04 -2.94 2.82
CA PRO A 181 -10.19 -3.96 3.44
C PRO A 181 -9.15 -3.42 4.40
N HIS A 182 -8.64 -2.20 4.14
CA HIS A 182 -7.75 -1.50 5.06
C HIS A 182 -8.37 -1.33 6.46
N LEU A 183 -9.67 -1.02 6.55
CA LEU A 183 -10.37 -0.90 7.83
C LEU A 183 -10.52 -2.27 8.50
N ALA A 184 -10.93 -3.30 7.75
CA ALA A 184 -11.08 -4.65 8.29
C ALA A 184 -9.75 -5.22 8.80
N PHE A 185 -8.68 -5.04 8.02
CA PHE A 185 -7.33 -5.49 8.35
C PHE A 185 -6.80 -4.81 9.61
N LEU A 186 -6.78 -3.46 9.63
CA LEU A 186 -6.24 -2.72 10.77
C LEU A 186 -7.02 -2.98 12.05
N ALA A 187 -8.35 -3.11 11.96
CA ALA A 187 -9.19 -3.44 13.08
C ALA A 187 -8.82 -4.77 13.75
N LYS A 188 -8.54 -5.78 12.92
CA LYS A 188 -8.10 -7.10 13.39
C LYS A 188 -6.65 -7.08 13.88
N LEU A 189 -5.79 -6.26 13.26
CA LEU A 189 -4.37 -6.13 13.60
C LEU A 189 -4.16 -5.51 15.00
N VAL A 190 -4.86 -4.42 15.32
CA VAL A 190 -4.69 -3.72 16.61
C VAL A 190 -5.43 -4.38 17.77
N ALA A 191 -6.26 -5.39 17.50
CA ALA A 191 -6.92 -6.20 18.54
C ALA A 191 -5.98 -7.17 19.26
N ARG A 192 -4.71 -7.22 18.83
CA ARG A 192 -3.65 -8.02 19.46
C ARG A 192 -3.41 -7.56 20.91
N ASP A 193 -2.98 -8.49 21.75
CA ASP A 193 -2.70 -8.21 23.17
C ASP A 193 -1.69 -7.06 23.31
N SER A 194 -2.06 -6.04 24.09
CA SER A 194 -1.24 -4.85 24.37
C SER A 194 0.03 -5.14 25.18
N ASN A 195 0.14 -6.32 25.81
CA ASN A 195 1.33 -6.77 26.51
C ASN A 195 2.44 -7.23 25.57
N LEU A 196 2.09 -7.66 24.35
CA LEU A 196 3.05 -8.01 23.32
C LEU A 196 3.61 -6.73 22.65
N GLY A 197 4.75 -6.84 21.97
CA GLY A 197 5.37 -5.73 21.22
C GLY A 197 4.44 -5.09 20.18
N ARG A 198 4.54 -3.79 19.93
CA ARG A 198 3.66 -3.07 18.98
C ARG A 198 3.74 -3.66 17.56
N ALA A 199 2.62 -3.63 16.84
CA ALA A 199 2.62 -3.92 15.40
C ALA A 199 3.44 -2.85 14.65
N ASN A 200 4.29 -3.30 13.72
CA ASN A 200 5.05 -2.43 12.83
C ASN A 200 4.54 -2.64 11.40
N LEU A 201 3.83 -1.66 10.86
CA LEU A 201 3.29 -1.68 9.52
C LEU A 201 4.22 -0.91 8.58
N PHE A 202 4.87 -1.63 7.68
CA PHE A 202 5.69 -1.10 6.60
C PHE A 202 4.89 -1.12 5.31
N THR A 203 5.02 -0.07 4.50
CA THR A 203 4.43 -0.03 3.17
C THR A 203 5.40 0.52 2.12
N LEU A 204 5.30 -0.04 0.92
CA LEU A 204 5.96 0.45 -0.30
C LEU A 204 5.05 1.39 -1.11
N ASN A 205 3.82 1.63 -0.65
CA ASN A 205 2.84 2.41 -1.37
C ASN A 205 3.02 3.91 -1.17
N TYR A 206 2.89 4.64 -2.27
CA TYR A 206 2.87 6.10 -2.26
C TYR A 206 1.54 6.66 -1.75
N ASP A 207 0.43 5.94 -1.97
CA ASP A 207 -0.93 6.34 -1.56
C ASP A 207 -1.10 6.41 -0.04
N THR A 208 -2.19 7.02 0.43
CA THR A 208 -2.47 7.24 1.85
C THR A 208 -3.62 6.39 2.40
N LEU A 209 -3.95 5.25 1.78
CA LEU A 209 -5.12 4.45 2.18
C LEU A 209 -5.00 3.89 3.61
N PHE A 210 -3.80 3.52 4.06
CA PHE A 210 -3.59 3.09 5.43
C PHE A 210 -3.78 4.22 6.43
N GLU A 211 -3.23 5.42 6.19
CA GLU A 211 -3.45 6.60 7.04
C GLU A 211 -4.93 6.95 7.14
N GLN A 212 -5.62 7.01 6.00
CA GLN A 212 -7.07 7.24 5.96
C GLN A 212 -7.83 6.20 6.79
N ALA A 213 -7.40 4.93 6.76
CA ALA A 213 -8.03 3.87 7.54
C ALA A 213 -7.72 3.99 9.04
N LEU A 214 -6.46 4.26 9.40
CA LEU A 214 -6.00 4.49 10.78
C LEU A 214 -6.80 5.63 11.42
N GLU A 215 -6.92 6.76 10.72
CA GLU A 215 -7.66 7.93 11.19
C GLU A 215 -9.17 7.65 11.31
N ARG A 216 -9.78 6.98 10.32
CA ARG A 216 -11.21 6.64 10.38
C ARG A 216 -11.54 5.73 11.57
N LEU A 217 -10.63 4.81 11.90
CA LEU A 217 -10.74 3.89 13.04
C LEU A 217 -10.33 4.53 14.38
N GLY A 218 -9.70 5.71 14.37
CA GLY A 218 -9.14 6.34 15.56
C GLY A 218 -7.95 5.59 16.15
N ILE A 219 -7.19 4.88 15.30
CA ILE A 219 -5.92 4.24 15.68
C ILE A 219 -4.84 5.31 15.65
N GLN A 220 -4.14 5.48 16.77
CA GLN A 220 -2.97 6.36 16.84
C GLN A 220 -1.78 5.67 16.20
N TYR A 221 -0.89 6.45 15.58
CA TYR A 221 0.31 5.88 14.96
C TYR A 221 1.46 6.87 14.97
N PHE A 222 2.68 6.34 14.91
CA PHE A 222 3.89 7.11 14.62
C PHE A 222 4.40 6.72 13.24
N ASP A 223 4.46 7.70 12.34
CA ASP A 223 4.87 7.56 10.94
C ASP A 223 6.23 8.20 10.63
N GLY A 224 6.96 8.62 11.67
CA GLY A 224 8.24 9.31 11.54
C GLY A 224 8.10 10.82 11.41
N PHE A 225 6.89 11.39 11.53
CA PHE A 225 6.67 12.83 11.54
C PHE A 225 6.11 13.32 12.87
N SER A 226 6.47 14.54 13.24
CA SER A 226 6.00 15.23 14.43
C SER A 226 5.29 16.54 14.06
N GLY A 227 4.06 16.69 14.55
CA GLY A 227 3.15 17.77 14.17
C GLY A 227 1.87 17.25 13.52
N ARG A 228 0.96 18.15 13.16
CA ARG A 228 -0.33 17.78 12.50
C ARG A 228 -0.62 18.57 11.24
N ALA A 229 -0.35 19.88 11.24
CA ALA A 229 -0.65 20.75 10.11
C ALA A 229 0.45 20.72 9.04
N GLU A 230 1.69 20.85 9.47
CA GLU A 230 2.90 20.83 8.63
C GLU A 230 3.96 20.01 9.37
N ALA A 231 3.76 18.69 9.42
CA ALA A 231 4.53 17.81 10.29
C ALA A 231 5.99 17.73 9.79
N ARG A 232 6.96 17.76 10.71
CA ARG A 232 8.39 17.69 10.40
C ARG A 232 8.88 16.26 10.60
N PHE A 233 9.72 15.77 9.69
CA PHE A 233 10.34 14.46 9.87
C PHE A 233 11.19 14.45 11.15
N ASP A 234 10.89 13.49 12.02
CA ASP A 234 11.52 13.30 13.31
C ASP A 234 11.60 11.78 13.58
N PRO A 235 12.73 11.13 13.27
CA PRO A 235 12.86 9.67 13.45
C PRO A 235 12.81 9.24 14.93
N SER A 236 12.96 10.16 15.89
CA SER A 236 12.93 9.82 17.31
C SER A 236 11.56 9.29 17.77
N VAL A 237 10.48 9.67 17.08
CA VAL A 237 9.12 9.23 17.40
C VAL A 237 8.94 7.72 17.27
N TYR A 238 9.75 7.04 16.44
CA TYR A 238 9.74 5.58 16.34
C TYR A 238 10.23 4.86 17.60
N GLY A 239 10.92 5.57 18.50
CA GLY A 239 11.34 5.07 19.81
C GLY A 239 10.32 5.33 20.93
N LEU A 240 9.21 6.03 20.64
CA LEU A 240 8.20 6.41 21.63
C LEU A 240 7.02 5.42 21.65
N ASP A 241 6.30 5.38 22.76
CA ASP A 241 5.06 4.61 22.91
C ASP A 241 4.02 5.41 23.73
N ILE A 242 2.74 5.10 23.53
CA ILE A 242 1.62 5.81 24.14
C ILE A 242 1.06 4.99 25.31
N HIS A 243 0.91 5.65 26.45
CA HIS A 243 0.36 5.07 27.65
C HIS A 243 -0.79 5.93 28.20
N TYR A 244 -1.77 5.28 28.83
CA TYR A 244 -2.76 5.97 29.64
C TYR A 244 -2.07 6.58 30.87
N PRO A 245 -2.47 7.78 31.31
CA PRO A 245 -1.99 8.31 32.57
C PRO A 245 -2.40 7.34 33.69
N GLY A 246 -1.41 6.86 34.46
CA GLY A 246 -1.70 6.03 35.63
C GLY A 246 -2.25 6.89 36.76
N GLU A 247 -3.11 6.32 37.60
CA GLU A 247 -3.35 6.90 38.92
C GLU A 247 -2.06 6.76 39.74
N ALA A 248 -1.58 7.86 40.33
CA ALA A 248 -0.26 7.94 40.98
C ALA A 248 0.00 6.88 42.07
N ALA A 249 -1.05 6.20 42.55
CA ALA A 249 -0.98 5.14 43.57
C ALA A 249 -0.65 3.75 43.02
N GLU A 250 -0.90 3.45 41.73
CA GLU A 250 -0.80 2.07 41.20
C GLU A 250 0.59 1.67 40.69
N GLY A 251 1.50 2.62 40.46
CA GLY A 251 2.87 2.35 40.00
C GLY A 251 2.97 1.61 38.65
N ARG A 252 1.84 1.36 37.96
CA ARG A 252 1.75 0.65 36.68
C ARG A 252 1.08 1.57 35.67
N VAL A 253 1.80 1.85 34.59
CA VAL A 253 1.26 2.63 33.47
C VAL A 253 0.65 1.64 32.46
N ARG A 254 -0.63 1.80 32.14
CA ARG A 254 -1.32 0.95 31.15
C ARG A 254 -0.99 1.45 29.75
N ARG A 255 -0.54 0.57 28.85
CA ARG A 255 -0.32 0.90 27.43
C ARG A 255 -1.64 1.23 26.72
N PHE A 256 -1.61 2.20 25.82
CA PHE A 256 -2.75 2.52 24.95
C PHE A 256 -2.90 1.43 23.89
N ASP A 257 -4.06 0.80 23.78
CA ASP A 257 -4.30 -0.38 22.96
C ASP A 257 -4.29 -0.09 21.45
N LYS A 258 -4.92 1.01 21.01
CA LYS A 258 -5.09 1.34 19.59
C LYS A 258 -3.91 2.10 19.00
N PHE A 259 -2.73 1.48 19.02
CA PHE A 259 -1.50 2.11 18.54
C PHE A 259 -0.59 1.16 17.77
N LEU A 260 0.01 1.66 16.68
CA LEU A 260 1.04 0.97 15.90
C LEU A 260 2.11 1.92 15.35
N HIS A 261 3.25 1.37 14.94
CA HIS A 261 4.24 2.12 14.18
C HIS A 261 4.02 1.93 12.69
N PHE A 262 4.07 3.02 11.93
CA PHE A 262 3.83 3.02 10.50
C PHE A 262 5.06 3.54 9.73
N TYR A 263 5.47 2.87 8.66
CA TYR A 263 6.70 3.18 7.95
C TYR A 263 6.43 3.18 6.45
N LYS A 264 6.80 4.26 5.78
CA LYS A 264 6.71 4.37 4.31
C LYS A 264 8.08 4.28 3.68
N LEU A 265 8.51 3.07 3.36
CA LEU A 265 9.85 2.80 2.84
C LEU A 265 10.12 3.52 1.52
N HIS A 266 9.07 3.80 0.74
CA HIS A 266 9.15 4.51 -0.53
C HIS A 266 8.70 5.97 -0.45
N GLY A 267 8.36 6.48 0.73
CA GLY A 267 7.77 7.80 0.87
C GLY A 267 6.32 7.83 0.43
N SER A 268 5.78 9.03 0.23
CA SER A 268 4.34 9.18 -0.02
C SER A 268 3.99 10.48 -0.71
N ILE A 269 2.82 10.49 -1.35
CA ILE A 269 2.21 11.67 -1.97
C ILE A 269 1.96 12.82 -0.98
N HIS A 270 1.96 12.58 0.33
CA HIS A 270 1.78 13.63 1.34
C HIS A 270 3.12 14.18 1.87
N TRP A 271 4.26 13.66 1.40
CA TRP A 271 5.59 14.15 1.78
C TRP A 271 6.05 15.28 0.86
N ARG A 272 6.77 16.26 1.40
CA ARG A 272 7.27 17.43 0.69
C ARG A 272 8.66 17.79 1.19
N ALA A 273 9.59 18.05 0.27
CA ALA A 273 10.90 18.60 0.62
C ALA A 273 10.80 20.13 0.68
N GLU A 274 11.23 20.71 1.80
CA GLU A 274 11.35 22.17 1.99
C GLU A 274 12.77 22.48 2.48
N GLY A 275 13.62 22.93 1.56
CA GLY A 275 15.05 23.10 1.83
C GLY A 275 15.70 21.76 2.21
N ASP A 276 16.36 21.73 3.36
CA ASP A 276 17.00 20.52 3.92
C ASP A 276 16.06 19.71 4.83
N GLU A 277 14.80 20.14 4.99
CA GLU A 277 13.83 19.46 5.83
C GLU A 277 12.80 18.68 5.01
N LEU A 278 12.40 17.52 5.52
CA LEU A 278 11.26 16.78 5.00
C LEU A 278 10.02 17.06 5.85
N ARG A 279 8.96 17.46 5.18
CA ARG A 279 7.65 17.80 5.75
C ARG A 279 6.58 16.83 5.26
N ALA A 280 5.50 16.71 6.03
CA ALA A 280 4.33 15.90 5.67
C ALA A 280 3.04 16.70 5.87
N ARG A 281 2.20 16.69 4.83
CA ARG A 281 0.87 17.31 4.80
C ARG A 281 -0.05 16.56 3.87
N HIS A 282 -1.20 16.10 4.37
CA HIS A 282 -2.22 15.44 3.56
C HIS A 282 -2.83 16.41 2.53
N PRO A 283 -2.72 16.13 1.22
CA PRO A 283 -3.38 16.93 0.20
C PRO A 283 -4.89 16.67 0.20
N SER A 284 -5.67 17.61 -0.37
CA SER A 284 -7.08 17.36 -0.66
C SER A 284 -7.20 16.32 -1.78
N LEU A 285 -7.71 15.13 -1.46
CA LEU A 285 -7.83 14.03 -2.41
C LEU A 285 -9.13 14.05 -3.23
N ALA A 286 -10.11 14.86 -2.83
CA ALA A 286 -11.42 14.91 -3.48
C ALA A 286 -11.35 15.26 -5.00
N PRO A 287 -10.51 16.22 -5.45
CA PRO A 287 -10.34 16.49 -6.87
C PRO A 287 -9.83 15.28 -7.67
N PHE A 288 -8.94 14.48 -7.07
CA PHE A 288 -8.33 13.31 -7.71
C PHE A 288 -9.31 12.14 -7.86
N ALA A 289 -10.30 12.02 -6.96
CA ALA A 289 -11.35 11.01 -7.07
C ALA A 289 -12.20 11.17 -8.35
N ALA A 290 -12.44 12.41 -8.79
CA ALA A 290 -13.12 12.70 -10.05
C ALA A 290 -12.16 12.49 -11.24
N TYR A 291 -10.93 13.01 -11.15
CA TYR A 291 -9.91 12.88 -12.18
C TYR A 291 -9.67 11.44 -12.62
N ARG A 292 -9.58 10.51 -11.66
CA ARG A 292 -9.23 9.11 -11.95
C ARG A 292 -10.31 8.35 -12.73
N LYS A 293 -11.55 8.86 -12.78
CA LYS A 293 -12.66 8.29 -13.56
C LYS A 293 -12.74 8.80 -15.00
N LEU A 294 -11.97 9.84 -15.32
CA LEU A 294 -11.94 10.42 -16.66
C LEU A 294 -11.19 9.49 -17.63
N ASP A 295 -11.47 9.64 -18.92
CA ASP A 295 -10.64 9.04 -19.96
C ASP A 295 -9.27 9.72 -20.04
N PHE A 296 -8.34 9.12 -20.79
CA PHE A 296 -6.97 9.63 -20.88
C PHE A 296 -6.86 11.03 -21.50
N GLU A 297 -7.77 11.42 -22.40
CA GLU A 297 -7.73 12.74 -23.05
C GLU A 297 -8.16 13.83 -22.07
N GLN A 298 -9.25 13.58 -21.36
CA GLN A 298 -9.74 14.45 -20.30
C GLN A 298 -8.76 14.54 -19.13
N LYS A 299 -8.07 13.45 -18.78
CA LYS A 299 -6.99 13.46 -17.79
C LYS A 299 -5.86 14.38 -18.24
N ALA A 300 -5.42 14.25 -19.48
CA ALA A 300 -4.31 15.02 -20.03
C ALA A 300 -4.60 16.54 -20.00
N GLN A 301 -5.84 16.95 -20.29
CA GLN A 301 -6.26 18.35 -20.22
C GLN A 301 -6.29 18.93 -18.80
N LYS A 302 -6.53 18.10 -17.77
CA LYS A 302 -6.69 18.56 -16.39
C LYS A 302 -5.42 18.44 -15.54
N LEU A 303 -4.46 17.60 -15.96
CA LEU A 303 -3.28 17.22 -15.18
C LEU A 303 -2.57 18.42 -14.58
N ASP A 304 -2.24 19.42 -15.41
CA ASP A 304 -1.47 20.59 -15.00
C ASP A 304 -2.21 21.42 -13.96
N SER A 305 -3.46 21.82 -14.28
CA SER A 305 -4.30 22.62 -13.38
C SER A 305 -4.57 21.94 -12.04
N LEU A 306 -4.65 20.60 -12.03
CA LEU A 306 -4.94 19.81 -10.83
C LEU A 306 -3.71 19.64 -9.93
N THR A 307 -2.50 19.72 -10.50
CA THR A 307 -1.24 19.42 -9.81
C THR A 307 -0.37 20.66 -9.59
N VAL A 308 -0.88 21.87 -9.81
CA VAL A 308 -0.12 23.12 -9.59
C VAL A 308 0.46 23.20 -8.17
N ASP A 309 -0.33 22.85 -7.16
CA ASP A 309 0.02 23.01 -5.74
C ASP A 309 0.56 21.72 -5.07
N THR A 310 0.89 20.69 -5.86
CA THR A 310 1.28 19.39 -5.29
C THR A 310 2.72 19.36 -4.75
N GLY A 311 3.49 20.44 -4.92
CA GLY A 311 4.90 20.51 -4.52
C GLY A 311 5.79 19.59 -5.37
N PRO A 312 7.13 19.67 -5.23
CA PRO A 312 8.02 18.70 -5.85
C PRO A 312 7.67 17.32 -5.31
N ILE A 313 7.21 16.47 -6.22
CA ILE A 313 6.58 15.19 -5.91
C ILE A 313 7.62 14.31 -5.22
N GLY A 314 7.27 13.83 -4.03
CA GLY A 314 8.11 12.95 -3.22
C GLY A 314 8.53 11.74 -4.06
N ILE A 315 9.81 11.72 -4.45
CA ILE A 315 10.57 10.67 -5.12
C ILE A 315 9.78 9.85 -6.15
N LEU A 316 10.08 10.10 -7.43
CA LEU A 316 9.68 9.24 -8.53
C LEU A 316 10.09 7.77 -8.24
N PRO A 317 9.23 6.77 -8.56
CA PRO A 317 9.58 5.37 -8.47
C PRO A 317 10.69 5.06 -9.47
N THR A 318 11.92 5.21 -9.03
CA THR A 318 13.15 5.00 -9.81
C THR A 318 14.02 4.02 -9.05
N ALA A 319 14.61 3.05 -9.75
CA ALA A 319 15.66 2.19 -9.21
C ALA A 319 16.84 3.01 -8.66
N ASN A 320 17.11 4.19 -9.24
CA ASN A 320 18.17 5.08 -8.74
C ASN A 320 17.81 5.84 -7.44
N LYS A 321 16.59 5.64 -6.93
CA LYS A 321 16.23 5.89 -5.53
C LYS A 321 17.19 5.22 -4.58
N PHE A 322 17.91 4.17 -4.98
CA PHE A 322 18.99 3.59 -4.18
C PHE A 322 20.03 4.63 -3.69
N ALA A 323 20.41 5.61 -4.51
CA ALA A 323 21.31 6.67 -4.06
C ALA A 323 20.62 7.61 -3.03
N GLN A 324 19.31 7.82 -3.18
CA GLN A 324 18.47 8.57 -2.24
C GLN A 324 18.12 7.74 -0.98
N THR A 325 18.17 6.39 -1.03
CA THR A 325 17.93 5.53 0.14
C THR A 325 19.13 5.48 1.07
N LEU A 326 20.30 5.93 0.62
CA LEU A 326 21.50 6.10 1.44
C LEU A 326 21.46 7.37 2.31
N SER A 327 20.51 8.27 2.07
CA SER A 327 20.29 9.46 2.89
C SER A 327 19.03 9.36 3.75
N MET A 328 18.90 10.30 4.69
CA MET A 328 17.69 10.46 5.47
C MET A 328 16.53 10.95 4.58
N PRO A 329 15.28 10.51 4.81
CA PRO A 329 14.82 9.60 5.88
C PRO A 329 14.97 8.10 5.58
N PHE A 330 15.18 7.73 4.33
CA PHE A 330 15.03 6.37 3.83
C PHE A 330 16.01 5.38 4.43
N ALA A 331 17.27 5.80 4.64
CA ALA A 331 18.28 4.98 5.30
C ALA A 331 17.82 4.54 6.71
N HIS A 332 17.17 5.45 7.45
CA HIS A 332 16.62 5.14 8.77
C HIS A 332 15.43 4.18 8.70
N LEU A 333 14.55 4.36 7.72
CA LEU A 333 13.35 3.52 7.54
C LEU A 333 13.73 2.08 7.16
N LEU A 334 14.66 1.90 6.21
CA LEU A 334 15.17 0.58 5.82
C LEU A 334 15.95 -0.09 6.95
N ARG A 335 16.76 0.67 7.68
CA ARG A 335 17.43 0.16 8.89
C ARG A 335 16.41 -0.29 9.94
N SER A 336 15.34 0.48 10.14
CA SER A 336 14.27 0.12 11.07
C SER A 336 13.60 -1.19 10.63
N PHE A 337 13.31 -1.34 9.33
CA PHE A 337 12.76 -2.59 8.78
C PHE A 337 13.67 -3.79 9.06
N GLN A 338 14.97 -3.66 8.77
CA GLN A 338 15.96 -4.72 9.04
C GLN A 338 16.04 -5.07 10.53
N VAL A 339 16.07 -4.08 11.42
CA VAL A 339 16.14 -4.29 12.88
C VAL A 339 14.89 -5.02 13.39
N ARG A 340 13.70 -4.63 12.93
CA ARG A 340 12.44 -5.27 13.36
C ARG A 340 12.36 -6.72 12.88
N LEU A 341 12.82 -7.01 11.67
CA LEU A 341 12.86 -8.37 11.14
C LEU A 341 13.91 -9.26 11.83
N GLY A 342 15.02 -8.68 12.26
CA GLY A 342 16.08 -9.38 13.00
C GLY A 342 15.70 -9.76 14.43
N ALA A 343 14.58 -9.26 14.97
CA ALA A 343 14.16 -9.53 16.33
C ALA A 343 13.72 -11.00 16.52
N PRO A 344 13.93 -11.61 17.71
CA PRO A 344 13.46 -12.96 17.98
C PRO A 344 11.92 -13.02 18.01
N GLN A 345 11.34 -14.20 17.76
CA GLN A 345 9.89 -14.40 17.74
C GLN A 345 9.18 -13.36 16.87
N THR A 346 9.63 -13.22 15.62
CA THR A 346 9.05 -12.29 14.65
C THR A 346 8.10 -12.99 13.70
N PHE A 347 6.87 -12.48 13.62
CA PHE A 347 5.95 -12.81 12.54
C PHE A 347 6.02 -11.72 11.46
N LEU A 348 6.46 -12.11 10.26
CA LEU A 348 6.44 -11.28 9.05
C LEU A 348 5.23 -11.65 8.19
N LEU A 349 4.31 -10.71 8.03
CA LEU A 349 3.15 -10.83 7.13
C LEU A 349 3.37 -9.96 5.89
N VAL A 350 3.42 -10.57 4.71
CA VAL A 350 3.65 -9.90 3.42
C VAL A 350 2.36 -9.90 2.60
N LEU A 351 1.86 -8.72 2.26
CA LEU A 351 0.58 -8.52 1.57
C LEU A 351 0.77 -7.67 0.31
N GLY A 352 0.35 -8.19 -0.84
CA GLY A 352 0.34 -7.42 -2.09
C GLY A 352 1.71 -7.03 -2.64
N TYR A 353 2.78 -7.72 -2.24
CA TYR A 353 4.16 -7.49 -2.66
C TYR A 353 4.69 -8.67 -3.49
N GLY A 354 5.06 -8.40 -4.74
CA GLY A 354 5.55 -9.40 -5.69
C GLY A 354 7.07 -9.61 -5.69
N PHE A 355 7.80 -9.10 -4.67
CA PHE A 355 9.25 -9.22 -4.57
C PHE A 355 10.05 -8.73 -5.78
N GLY A 356 9.54 -7.72 -6.49
CA GLY A 356 10.21 -7.05 -7.60
C GLY A 356 11.20 -5.96 -7.17
N ASP A 357 11.23 -5.65 -5.87
CA ASP A 357 12.16 -4.67 -5.30
C ASP A 357 13.34 -5.42 -4.67
N ASP A 358 14.52 -5.30 -5.30
CA ASP A 358 15.73 -6.02 -4.89
C ASP A 358 16.22 -5.66 -3.49
N HIS A 359 16.14 -4.38 -3.08
CA HIS A 359 16.72 -3.95 -1.82
C HIS A 359 15.84 -4.38 -0.63
N VAL A 360 14.52 -4.27 -0.76
CA VAL A 360 13.57 -4.79 0.23
C VAL A 360 13.63 -6.32 0.28
N THR A 361 13.68 -6.98 -0.89
CA THR A 361 13.79 -8.45 -0.97
C THR A 361 15.04 -8.97 -0.27
N ARG A 362 16.21 -8.37 -0.50
CA ARG A 362 17.46 -8.77 0.17
C ARG A 362 17.39 -8.63 1.69
N ILE A 363 16.69 -7.60 2.21
CA ILE A 363 16.50 -7.45 3.66
C ILE A 363 15.65 -8.60 4.21
N ILE A 364 14.56 -8.99 3.52
CA ILE A 364 13.72 -10.12 3.91
C ILE A 364 14.51 -11.43 3.87
N GLU A 365 15.26 -11.68 2.80
CA GLU A 365 16.09 -12.88 2.65
C GLU A 365 17.16 -12.98 3.75
N THR A 366 17.80 -11.86 4.08
CA THR A 366 18.74 -11.79 5.21
C THR A 366 18.03 -12.08 6.52
N ALA A 367 16.82 -11.57 6.71
CA ALA A 367 16.03 -11.82 7.92
C ALA A 367 15.60 -13.28 8.08
N LEU A 368 15.42 -14.03 7.00
CA LEU A 368 15.13 -15.47 7.06
C LEU A 368 16.28 -16.28 7.71
N MET A 369 17.47 -15.70 7.88
CA MET A 369 18.52 -16.29 8.71
C MET A 369 18.12 -16.42 10.18
N ASN A 370 17.16 -15.61 10.66
CA ASN A 370 16.57 -15.73 11.98
C ASN A 370 15.71 -17.00 12.08
N PRO A 371 16.09 -17.99 12.89
CA PRO A 371 15.38 -19.28 12.98
C PRO A 371 13.99 -19.17 13.62
N SER A 372 13.73 -18.09 14.36
CA SER A 372 12.45 -17.84 15.02
C SER A 372 11.48 -17.02 14.19
N LEU A 373 11.91 -16.53 13.02
CA LEU A 373 11.06 -15.76 12.12
C LEU A 373 10.09 -16.70 11.40
N VAL A 374 8.80 -16.36 11.46
CA VAL A 374 7.75 -16.99 10.67
C VAL A 374 7.32 -15.98 9.62
N MET A 375 7.30 -16.39 8.35
CA MET A 375 6.87 -15.53 7.24
C MET A 375 5.61 -16.11 6.60
N LEU A 376 4.56 -15.28 6.45
CA LEU A 376 3.39 -15.59 5.63
C LEU A 376 3.31 -14.61 4.46
N VAL A 377 3.30 -15.12 3.25
CA VAL A 377 3.07 -14.36 2.02
C VAL A 377 1.68 -14.66 1.48
N VAL A 378 0.93 -13.63 1.12
CA VAL A 378 -0.38 -13.77 0.48
C VAL A 378 -0.25 -13.38 -0.99
N GLU A 379 -0.38 -14.37 -1.88
CA GLU A 379 -0.20 -14.24 -3.32
C GLU A 379 -1.43 -14.81 -4.04
N PRO A 380 -2.29 -13.97 -4.65
CA PRO A 380 -3.52 -14.44 -5.28
C PRO A 380 -3.30 -15.25 -6.56
N ASN A 381 -2.14 -15.12 -7.22
CA ASN A 381 -1.85 -15.83 -8.47
C ASN A 381 -1.07 -17.14 -8.21
N PRO A 382 -1.69 -18.33 -8.37
CA PRO A 382 -1.02 -19.61 -8.16
C PRO A 382 0.15 -19.88 -9.12
N LYS A 383 0.25 -19.13 -10.21
CA LYS A 383 1.31 -19.23 -11.22
C LYS A 383 2.41 -18.17 -11.04
N SER A 384 2.38 -17.41 -9.94
CA SER A 384 3.36 -16.36 -9.65
C SER A 384 4.74 -16.94 -9.33
N ALA A 385 5.79 -16.29 -9.82
CA ALA A 385 7.18 -16.61 -9.44
C ALA A 385 7.42 -16.48 -7.93
N THR A 386 6.61 -15.67 -7.24
CA THR A 386 6.61 -15.56 -5.77
C THR A 386 6.42 -16.92 -5.11
N ILE A 387 5.51 -17.76 -5.59
CA ILE A 387 5.22 -19.07 -4.96
C ILE A 387 6.45 -19.97 -5.00
N LYS A 388 7.09 -20.06 -6.16
CA LYS A 388 8.33 -20.83 -6.31
C LYS A 388 9.42 -20.31 -5.38
N ARG A 389 9.59 -18.99 -5.29
CA ARG A 389 10.56 -18.35 -4.38
C ARG A 389 10.29 -18.72 -2.92
N ILE A 390 9.04 -18.70 -2.47
CA ILE A 390 8.71 -19.07 -1.07
C ILE A 390 8.91 -20.57 -0.83
N GLN A 391 8.63 -21.42 -1.82
CA GLN A 391 8.92 -22.86 -1.75
C GLN A 391 10.43 -23.11 -1.63
N GLU A 392 11.28 -22.39 -2.37
CA GLU A 392 12.74 -22.47 -2.23
C GLU A 392 13.19 -22.10 -0.81
N TYR A 393 12.62 -21.06 -0.20
CA TYR A 393 12.92 -20.72 1.20
C TYR A 393 12.51 -21.83 2.18
N LYS A 394 11.35 -22.46 1.96
CA LYS A 394 10.90 -23.62 2.74
C LYS A 394 11.88 -24.79 2.60
N GLU A 395 12.33 -25.11 1.39
CA GLU A 395 13.28 -26.19 1.12
C GLU A 395 14.63 -25.96 1.83
N LEU A 396 15.02 -24.69 2.00
CA LEU A 396 16.18 -24.28 2.82
C LEU A 396 15.91 -24.35 4.34
N GLY A 397 14.82 -24.97 4.78
CA GLY A 397 14.46 -25.17 6.18
C GLY A 397 13.87 -23.94 6.86
N ARG A 398 13.42 -22.93 6.10
CA ARG A 398 12.85 -21.70 6.68
C ARG A 398 11.35 -21.86 6.94
N ARG A 399 10.86 -21.19 8.00
CA ARG A 399 9.43 -21.13 8.34
C ARG A 399 8.69 -20.13 7.46
N ALA A 400 8.76 -20.37 6.15
CA ALA A 400 8.13 -19.55 5.12
C ALA A 400 6.88 -20.25 4.59
N PHE A 401 5.77 -19.50 4.58
CA PHE A 401 4.46 -19.95 4.16
C PHE A 401 3.95 -19.06 3.03
N VAL A 402 3.28 -19.63 2.05
CA VAL A 402 2.55 -18.88 1.01
C VAL A 402 1.11 -19.37 0.91
N LEU A 403 0.19 -18.43 1.06
CA LEU A 403 -1.24 -18.60 0.86
C LEU A 403 -1.61 -18.12 -0.54
N THR A 404 -2.24 -19.00 -1.32
CA THR A 404 -2.70 -18.71 -2.68
C THR A 404 -4.09 -19.30 -2.93
N ALA A 405 -4.74 -18.85 -4.00
CA ALA A 405 -5.89 -19.54 -4.55
C ALA A 405 -5.48 -20.90 -5.15
N THR A 406 -6.40 -21.88 -5.15
CA THR A 406 -6.22 -23.11 -5.96
C THR A 406 -6.28 -22.78 -7.45
N GLU A 407 -5.69 -23.62 -8.30
CA GLU A 407 -5.73 -23.39 -9.75
C GLU A 407 -7.17 -23.34 -10.28
N GLU A 408 -8.05 -24.22 -9.79
CA GLU A 408 -9.45 -24.27 -10.19
C GLU A 408 -10.20 -23.00 -9.78
N ALA A 409 -9.98 -22.53 -8.54
CA ALA A 409 -10.61 -21.29 -8.05
C ALA A 409 -10.10 -20.05 -8.79
N PHE A 410 -8.80 -20.04 -9.13
CA PHE A 410 -8.19 -18.93 -9.88
C PHE A 410 -8.69 -18.87 -11.32
N GLU A 411 -8.82 -20.00 -12.02
CA GLU A 411 -9.38 -20.04 -13.38
C GLU A 411 -10.89 -19.68 -13.39
N ALA A 412 -11.64 -20.09 -12.35
CA ALA A 412 -13.05 -19.74 -12.21
C ALA A 412 -13.27 -18.24 -11.94
N ALA A 413 -12.43 -17.63 -11.11
CA ALA A 413 -12.50 -16.21 -10.79
C ALA A 413 -11.11 -15.64 -10.46
N LYS A 414 -10.42 -15.12 -11.49
CA LYS A 414 -9.07 -14.58 -11.38
C LYS A 414 -8.98 -13.51 -10.29
N PHE A 415 -7.97 -13.65 -9.43
CA PHE A 415 -7.68 -12.71 -8.33
C PHE A 415 -8.82 -12.51 -7.32
N ARG A 416 -9.81 -13.41 -7.24
CA ARG A 416 -10.89 -13.32 -6.25
C ARG A 416 -10.48 -13.74 -4.85
N HIS A 417 -9.67 -14.79 -4.75
CA HIS A 417 -9.25 -15.42 -3.50
C HIS A 417 -7.79 -15.10 -3.19
N ALA A 418 -7.44 -15.10 -1.90
CA ALA A 418 -6.08 -14.84 -1.43
C ALA A 418 -5.49 -13.51 -1.94
N ASN A 419 -6.35 -12.52 -2.21
CA ASN A 419 -5.93 -11.14 -2.39
C ASN A 419 -6.02 -10.40 -1.03
N PHE A 420 -5.59 -9.14 -0.97
CA PHE A 420 -5.66 -8.37 0.27
C PHE A 420 -7.10 -8.18 0.80
N ASP A 421 -8.08 -8.04 -0.09
CA ASP A 421 -9.47 -7.83 0.29
C ASP A 421 -10.07 -9.03 1.01
N ASP A 422 -9.95 -10.19 0.38
CA ASP A 422 -10.36 -11.47 0.91
C ASP A 422 -9.57 -11.84 2.17
N PHE A 423 -8.25 -11.59 2.18
CA PHE A 423 -7.44 -11.86 3.36
C PHE A 423 -7.90 -11.04 4.58
N ALA A 424 -8.11 -9.73 4.40
CA ALA A 424 -8.56 -8.84 5.46
C ALA A 424 -9.97 -9.19 5.98
N LYS A 425 -10.89 -9.53 5.07
CA LYS A 425 -12.30 -9.78 5.40
C LYS A 425 -12.55 -11.19 5.89
N SER A 426 -12.05 -12.19 5.17
CA SER A 426 -12.42 -13.61 5.33
C SER A 426 -11.40 -14.45 6.10
N ILE A 427 -10.11 -14.14 5.97
CA ILE A 427 -9.02 -15.04 6.41
C ILE A 427 -8.43 -14.61 7.75
N MET A 428 -8.30 -13.31 7.97
CA MET A 428 -7.88 -12.79 9.28
C MET A 428 -8.93 -13.14 10.36
N PRO A 429 -8.51 -13.58 11.55
CA PRO A 429 -9.41 -13.90 12.67
C PRO A 429 -10.35 -12.73 13.00
N ASP A 430 -11.63 -13.03 13.22
CA ASP A 430 -12.63 -12.00 13.50
C ASP A 430 -12.48 -11.38 14.90
N VAL A 431 -12.87 -10.10 14.99
CA VAL A 431 -12.81 -9.31 16.23
C VAL A 431 -14.15 -8.64 16.48
N GLN A 432 -14.68 -8.80 17.70
CA GLN A 432 -15.97 -8.21 18.11
C GLN A 432 -15.99 -6.68 17.96
N TRP A 433 -14.84 -6.04 18.19
CA TRP A 433 -14.67 -4.59 18.13
C TRP A 433 -15.03 -3.97 16.77
N LEU A 434 -14.68 -4.61 15.66
CA LEU A 434 -14.97 -4.07 14.32
C LEU A 434 -16.49 -3.95 14.11
N THR A 435 -17.24 -4.95 14.58
CA THR A 435 -18.70 -4.97 14.53
C THR A 435 -19.29 -3.80 15.33
N ASP A 436 -18.75 -3.54 16.53
CA ASP A 436 -19.21 -2.45 17.40
C ASP A 436 -18.87 -1.07 16.84
N PHE A 437 -17.68 -0.89 16.26
CA PHE A 437 -17.29 0.35 15.57
C PHE A 437 -18.25 0.69 14.42
N LEU A 438 -18.60 -0.30 13.59
CA LEU A 438 -19.52 -0.11 12.47
C LEU A 438 -20.92 0.26 12.94
N ARG A 439 -21.41 -0.38 14.02
CA ARG A 439 -22.68 -0.04 14.65
C ARG A 439 -22.68 1.42 15.12
N LEU A 440 -21.63 1.84 15.82
CA LEU A 440 -21.50 3.22 16.30
C LEU A 440 -21.49 4.23 15.15
N ARG A 441 -20.74 3.99 14.07
CA ARG A 441 -20.73 4.87 12.89
C ARG A 441 -22.09 4.93 12.19
N SER A 442 -22.79 3.81 12.10
CA SER A 442 -24.16 3.80 11.55
C SER A 442 -25.13 4.61 12.40
N PHE A 443 -24.98 4.54 13.73
CA PHE A 443 -25.79 5.30 14.69
C PHE A 443 -25.50 6.80 14.65
N GLU A 444 -24.23 7.23 14.61
CA GLU A 444 -23.84 8.64 14.46
C GLU A 444 -24.47 9.28 13.21
N LYS A 445 -24.44 8.56 12.09
CA LYS A 445 -25.03 9.02 10.82
C LYS A 445 -26.55 9.05 10.86
N GLN A 446 -27.21 8.08 11.50
CA GLN A 446 -28.66 8.11 11.73
C GLN A 446 -29.09 9.32 12.58
N ILE A 447 -28.30 9.68 13.61
CA ILE A 447 -28.55 10.91 14.36
C ILE A 447 -28.40 12.13 13.46
N ALA A 448 -27.37 12.18 12.62
CA ALA A 448 -27.14 13.29 11.70
C ALA A 448 -28.28 13.42 10.67
N SER A 449 -28.79 12.33 10.10
CA SER A 449 -29.91 12.36 9.16
C SER A 449 -31.21 12.81 9.84
N ILE A 450 -31.51 12.29 11.03
CA ILE A 450 -32.68 12.74 11.83
C ILE A 450 -32.59 14.23 12.16
N ARG A 451 -31.38 14.77 12.39
CA ARG A 451 -31.18 16.20 12.63
C ARG A 451 -31.38 17.03 11.36
N ALA A 452 -30.89 16.56 10.21
CA ALA A 452 -31.10 17.21 8.92
C ALA A 452 -32.58 17.24 8.53
N ASP A 453 -33.34 16.19 8.81
CA ASP A 453 -34.79 16.13 8.56
C ASP A 453 -35.61 17.05 9.48
N ARG A 454 -35.00 17.53 10.59
CA ARG A 454 -35.62 18.43 11.57
C ARG A 454 -35.28 19.91 11.35
N GLU A 455 -34.35 20.24 10.44
CA GLU A 455 -34.09 21.63 10.08
C GLU A 455 -35.22 22.16 9.18
N PRO A 456 -35.98 23.19 9.58
CA PRO A 456 -37.04 23.74 8.75
C PRO A 456 -36.45 24.40 7.51
N THR A 457 -37.04 24.11 6.34
CA THR A 457 -36.71 24.74 5.06
C THR A 457 -36.66 26.27 5.23
N PRO A 458 -35.60 26.97 4.75
CA PRO A 458 -35.55 28.42 4.87
C PRO A 458 -36.78 29.02 4.19
N ARG A 459 -37.54 29.86 4.92
CA ARG A 459 -38.73 30.52 4.38
C ARG A 459 -38.33 31.36 3.16
N PRO A 460 -39.12 31.34 2.06
CA PRO A 460 -38.86 32.22 0.93
C PRO A 460 -38.85 33.67 1.43
N GLN A 461 -37.77 34.39 1.10
CA GLN A 461 -37.64 35.81 1.38
C GLN A 461 -38.83 36.55 0.74
N GLN A 462 -39.70 37.11 1.57
CA GLN A 462 -40.70 38.07 1.10
C GLN A 462 -39.95 39.30 0.57
N GLN A 463 -40.15 39.60 -0.71
CA GLN A 463 -39.75 40.89 -1.27
C GLN A 463 -40.50 41.99 -0.51
N PRO A 464 -39.84 43.09 -0.11
CA PRO A 464 -40.54 44.22 0.45
C PRO A 464 -41.27 44.94 -0.69
N GLU A 465 -42.59 45.07 -0.58
CA GLU A 465 -43.33 46.12 -1.26
C GLU A 465 -42.89 47.47 -0.66
N GLY A 466 -42.35 48.34 -1.51
CA GLY A 466 -41.88 49.68 -1.15
C GLY A 466 -41.22 50.37 -2.33
#